data_AF-A0A9X3DBV4-F1
#
_entry.id   AF-A0A9X3DBV4-F1
#
_cell.length_a   1.000
_cell.length_b   1.000
_cell.length_c   1.000
_cell.angle_alpha   90.00
_cell.angle_beta   90.00
_cell.angle_gamma   90.00
#
_symmetry.space_group_name_H-M   'P 1'
#
loop_
_entity.id
_entity.type
_entity.pdbx_description
1 polymer ?
#
loop_
_entity_poly.entity_id
_entity_poly.type
_entity_poly.pdbx_seq_one_letter_code
_entity_poly.pdbx_strand_id
1 'polypeptide(L)'
;MKKLLICALIIMASNFYVHAQTSADVVKVLEEKYGWARAKVIEETVTLNGPAEMYTRILSDKRAFDISTFSYLSVYLGKYFDKVYGTDILNSAEKTSVNTSAEQRSACAKEIAKIKGKLHIILNGKDTKLTDNGYELAMTTLTTIGEFLNPERGPGVAGGWRPVGSRILITINTVNKTGQPVVKWNKELTSCTIDLPIVGDTNYSNIIIEGLKKGGKIK
;
A
#
# COMPACT_ATOMS: atom_id res chain seq x y z
N MET A 1 50.96 -0.79 -20.64
CA MET A 1 49.96 -1.82 -20.23
C MET A 1 49.38 -1.63 -18.83
N LYS A 2 50.02 -0.93 -17.87
CA LYS A 2 49.43 -0.68 -16.53
C LYS A 2 48.25 0.33 -16.48
N LYS A 3 48.14 1.27 -17.44
CA LYS A 3 47.06 2.27 -17.46
C LYS A 3 45.73 1.75 -18.04
N LEU A 4 45.76 0.71 -18.87
CA LEU A 4 44.56 0.09 -19.46
C LEU A 4 43.81 -0.84 -18.48
N LEU A 5 44.53 -1.43 -17.51
CA LEU A 5 43.92 -2.27 -16.46
C LEU A 5 43.08 -1.46 -15.46
N ILE A 6 43.41 -0.19 -15.23
CA ILE A 6 42.69 0.68 -14.29
C ILE A 6 41.35 1.13 -14.87
N CYS A 7 41.28 1.42 -16.18
CA CYS A 7 40.00 1.75 -16.84
C CYS A 7 39.03 0.56 -16.86
N ALA A 8 39.52 -0.68 -17.02
CA ALA A 8 38.66 -1.87 -16.98
C ALA A 8 38.06 -2.10 -15.58
N LEU A 9 38.82 -1.84 -14.51
CA LEU A 9 38.34 -1.96 -13.13
C LEU A 9 37.30 -0.88 -12.77
N ILE A 10 37.43 0.33 -13.31
CA ILE A 10 36.47 1.43 -13.07
C ILE A 10 35.15 1.18 -13.84
N ILE A 11 35.22 0.64 -15.07
CA ILE A 11 34.02 0.31 -15.87
C ILE A 11 33.27 -0.91 -15.30
N MET A 12 33.98 -1.87 -14.71
CA MET A 12 33.35 -3.02 -14.04
C MET A 12 32.73 -2.66 -12.67
N ALA A 13 33.19 -1.59 -12.01
CA ALA A 13 32.60 -1.10 -10.76
C ALA A 13 31.34 -0.25 -10.98
N SER A 14 31.19 0.39 -12.15
CA SER A 14 30.01 1.22 -12.46
C SER A 14 28.72 0.42 -12.76
N ASN A 15 28.82 -0.88 -13.04
CA ASN A 15 27.66 -1.72 -13.36
C ASN A 15 26.96 -2.34 -12.14
N PHE A 16 27.43 -2.08 -10.92
CA PHE A 16 26.80 -2.58 -9.68
C PHE A 16 26.34 -1.47 -8.74
N TYR A 17 26.02 -0.28 -9.28
CA TYR A 17 25.04 0.57 -8.61
C TYR A 17 23.67 -0.07 -8.81
N VAL A 18 23.38 -1.12 -8.03
CA VAL A 18 22.02 -1.58 -7.82
C VAL A 18 21.29 -0.38 -7.24
N HIS A 19 20.45 0.27 -8.06
CA HIS A 19 19.58 1.33 -7.57
C HIS A 19 18.79 0.75 -6.39
N ALA A 20 18.89 1.40 -5.23
CA ALA A 20 18.12 0.98 -4.07
C ALA A 20 16.64 1.03 -4.47
N GLN A 21 15.97 -0.11 -4.43
CA GLN A 21 14.57 -0.20 -4.82
C GLN A 21 13.70 0.57 -3.81
N THR A 22 12.64 1.19 -4.32
CA THR A 22 11.78 2.13 -3.60
C THR A 22 10.30 1.84 -3.84
N SER A 23 9.41 2.61 -3.20
CA SER A 23 7.98 2.58 -3.50
C SER A 23 7.67 2.87 -4.97
N ALA A 24 8.48 3.69 -5.64
CA ALA A 24 8.30 4.00 -7.06
C ALA A 24 8.48 2.74 -7.94
N ASP A 25 9.39 1.85 -7.58
CA ASP A 25 9.60 0.59 -8.29
C ASP A 25 8.39 -0.35 -8.11
N VAL A 26 7.80 -0.38 -6.92
CA VAL A 26 6.55 -1.13 -6.66
C VAL A 26 5.40 -0.58 -7.51
N VAL A 27 5.23 0.74 -7.57
CA VAL A 27 4.21 1.40 -8.42
C VAL A 27 4.44 1.07 -9.90
N LYS A 28 5.69 1.11 -10.37
CA LYS A 28 6.03 0.77 -11.76
C LYS A 28 5.64 -0.66 -12.11
N VAL A 29 5.97 -1.64 -11.26
CA VAL A 29 5.58 -3.04 -11.50
C VAL A 29 4.06 -3.23 -11.46
N LEU A 30 3.33 -2.49 -10.62
CA LEU A 30 1.86 -2.51 -10.64
C LEU A 30 1.30 -1.99 -11.96
N GLU A 31 1.88 -0.91 -12.48
CA GLU A 31 1.46 -0.31 -13.75
C GLU A 31 1.64 -1.30 -14.91
N GLU A 32 2.79 -1.98 -14.94
CA GLU A 32 3.12 -3.00 -15.95
C GLU A 32 2.20 -4.24 -15.88
N LYS A 33 1.73 -4.63 -14.68
CA LYS A 33 0.98 -5.87 -14.47
C LYS A 33 -0.55 -5.74 -14.43
N TYR A 34 -1.09 -4.68 -13.82
CA TYR A 34 -2.53 -4.56 -13.54
C TYR A 34 -3.19 -3.33 -14.14
N GLY A 35 -2.40 -2.36 -14.60
CA GLY A 35 -2.87 -1.16 -15.29
C GLY A 35 -2.59 0.14 -14.55
N TRP A 36 -2.52 1.21 -15.35
CA TRP A 36 -2.10 2.56 -14.92
C TRP A 36 -2.88 3.09 -13.73
N ALA A 37 -4.21 3.08 -13.78
CA ALA A 37 -5.01 3.70 -12.72
C ALA A 37 -4.86 2.99 -11.37
N ARG A 38 -4.72 1.67 -11.35
CA ARG A 38 -4.48 0.89 -10.12
C ARG A 38 -3.15 1.26 -9.48
N ALA A 39 -2.10 1.39 -10.29
CA ALA A 39 -0.79 1.84 -9.83
C ALA A 39 -0.85 3.27 -9.27
N LYS A 40 -1.56 4.17 -9.94
CA LYS A 40 -1.71 5.57 -9.51
C LYS A 40 -2.55 5.74 -8.25
N VAL A 41 -3.54 4.88 -8.00
CA VAL A 41 -4.22 4.83 -6.70
C VAL A 41 -3.23 4.49 -5.58
N ILE A 42 -2.38 3.48 -5.79
CA ILE A 42 -1.34 3.11 -4.79
C ILE A 42 -0.33 4.25 -4.62
N GLU A 43 0.15 4.86 -5.71
CA GLU A 43 1.09 5.98 -5.66
C GLU A 43 0.54 7.16 -4.85
N GLU A 44 -0.74 7.49 -5.03
CA GLU A 44 -1.37 8.62 -4.35
C GLU A 44 -1.72 8.34 -2.88
N THR A 45 -1.94 7.08 -2.50
CA THR A 45 -2.58 6.76 -1.21
C THR A 45 -1.77 5.83 -0.30
N VAL A 46 -0.64 5.30 -0.77
CA VAL A 46 0.19 4.37 0.01
C VAL A 46 1.65 4.82 -0.02
N THR A 47 2.24 4.93 1.16
CA THR A 47 3.70 5.12 1.33
C THR A 47 4.29 3.92 2.04
N LEU A 48 5.34 3.34 1.47
CA LEU A 48 6.10 2.27 2.09
C LEU A 48 7.45 2.85 2.51
N ASN A 49 7.75 2.82 3.80
CA ASN A 49 9.01 3.27 4.40
C ASN A 49 9.69 2.04 5.00
N GLY A 50 10.29 1.21 4.15
CA GLY A 50 10.98 -0.02 4.54
C GLY A 50 12.50 0.07 4.39
N PRO A 51 13.25 -0.90 4.93
CA PRO A 51 14.64 -1.11 4.54
C PRO A 51 14.71 -1.59 3.08
N ALA A 52 15.87 -1.44 2.43
CA ALA A 52 16.03 -1.76 1.00
C ALA A 52 15.61 -3.19 0.67
N GLU A 53 15.91 -4.13 1.56
CA GLU A 53 15.58 -5.56 1.44
C GLU A 53 14.07 -5.81 1.38
N MET A 54 13.24 -4.91 1.94
CA MET A 54 11.78 -5.03 1.86
C MET A 54 11.32 -4.85 0.42
N TYR A 55 11.84 -3.85 -0.29
CA TYR A 55 11.48 -3.60 -1.68
C TYR A 55 11.96 -4.74 -2.59
N THR A 56 13.19 -5.24 -2.37
CA THR A 56 13.70 -6.44 -3.07
C THR A 56 12.77 -7.61 -2.90
N ARG A 57 12.32 -7.85 -1.66
CA ARG A 57 11.42 -8.95 -1.38
C ARG A 57 10.06 -8.75 -2.04
N ILE A 58 9.45 -7.57 -1.91
CA ILE A 58 8.17 -7.23 -2.58
C ILE A 58 8.28 -7.56 -4.07
N LEU A 59 9.31 -7.04 -4.74
CA LEU A 59 9.50 -7.17 -6.20
C LEU A 59 9.79 -8.60 -6.66
N SER A 60 10.39 -9.43 -5.80
CA SER A 60 10.61 -10.86 -6.07
C SER A 60 9.42 -11.77 -5.72
N ASP A 61 8.56 -11.36 -4.79
CA ASP A 61 7.46 -12.19 -4.29
C ASP A 61 6.23 -12.04 -5.18
N LYS A 62 5.96 -13.08 -5.98
CA LYS A 62 4.77 -13.13 -6.81
C LYS A 62 3.49 -12.88 -6.02
N ARG A 63 3.39 -13.30 -4.75
CA ARG A 63 2.17 -13.12 -3.95
C ARG A 63 1.88 -11.65 -3.68
N ALA A 64 2.91 -10.83 -3.46
CA ALA A 64 2.77 -9.40 -3.19
C ALA A 64 2.02 -8.66 -4.31
N PHE A 65 2.22 -9.09 -5.57
CA PHE A 65 1.57 -8.51 -6.75
C PHE A 65 0.40 -9.35 -7.26
N ASP A 66 0.61 -10.64 -7.49
CA ASP A 66 -0.29 -11.50 -8.29
C ASP A 66 -1.53 -11.95 -7.54
N ILE A 67 -1.45 -12.21 -6.23
CA ILE A 67 -2.51 -12.96 -5.53
C ILE A 67 -2.99 -12.32 -4.21
N SER A 68 -2.21 -11.45 -3.54
CA SER A 68 -2.55 -11.13 -2.14
C SER A 68 -2.57 -9.66 -1.74
N THR A 69 -1.63 -8.82 -2.18
CA THR A 69 -1.43 -7.52 -1.49
C THR A 69 -1.76 -6.31 -2.36
N PHE A 70 -0.87 -5.89 -3.25
CA PHE A 70 -1.05 -4.63 -3.96
C PHE A 70 -2.14 -4.68 -5.05
N SER A 71 -2.33 -5.84 -5.70
CA SER A 71 -3.45 -6.02 -6.64
C SER A 71 -4.79 -5.84 -5.94
N TYR A 72 -5.03 -6.53 -4.81
CA TYR A 72 -6.28 -6.35 -4.05
C TYR A 72 -6.40 -4.97 -3.42
N LEU A 73 -5.34 -4.47 -2.80
CA LEU A 73 -5.36 -3.15 -2.16
C LEU A 73 -5.71 -2.05 -3.17
N SER A 74 -5.10 -2.06 -4.36
CA SER A 74 -5.38 -1.05 -5.39
C SER A 74 -6.85 -1.09 -5.86
N VAL A 75 -7.41 -2.29 -6.06
CA VAL A 75 -8.81 -2.48 -6.45
C VAL A 75 -9.74 -2.02 -5.34
N TYR A 76 -9.51 -2.48 -4.11
CA TYR A 76 -10.39 -2.16 -2.98
C TYR A 76 -10.36 -0.66 -2.65
N LEU A 77 -9.20 -0.01 -2.75
CA LEU A 77 -9.09 1.44 -2.60
C LEU A 77 -9.86 2.17 -3.70
N GLY A 78 -9.73 1.75 -4.97
CA GLY A 78 -10.54 2.30 -6.06
C GLY A 78 -12.04 2.20 -5.78
N LYS A 79 -12.53 1.00 -5.40
CA LYS A 79 -13.95 0.77 -5.07
C LYS A 79 -14.39 1.61 -3.88
N TYR A 80 -13.53 1.71 -2.86
CA TYR A 80 -13.78 2.52 -1.68
C TYR A 80 -13.97 3.99 -2.05
N PHE A 81 -13.09 4.57 -2.87
CA PHE A 81 -13.22 5.96 -3.28
C PHE A 81 -14.49 6.20 -4.08
N ASP A 82 -14.80 5.31 -5.02
CA ASP A 82 -16.02 5.42 -5.83
C ASP A 82 -17.28 5.36 -4.94
N LYS A 83 -17.31 4.43 -3.96
CA LYS A 83 -18.46 4.27 -3.06
C LYS A 83 -18.60 5.40 -2.04
N VAL A 84 -17.50 5.85 -1.44
CA VAL A 84 -17.52 6.75 -0.28
C VAL A 84 -17.43 8.22 -0.67
N TYR A 85 -16.73 8.52 -1.76
CA TYR A 85 -16.48 9.89 -2.22
C TYR A 85 -17.11 10.18 -3.59
N GLY A 86 -17.78 9.22 -4.22
CA GLY A 86 -18.48 9.42 -5.49
C GLY A 86 -17.55 9.69 -6.65
N THR A 87 -16.33 9.15 -6.62
CA THR A 87 -15.43 9.14 -7.77
C THR A 87 -15.86 8.07 -8.78
N ASP A 88 -15.28 8.13 -9.97
CA ASP A 88 -15.46 7.11 -11.01
C ASP A 88 -14.11 6.47 -11.40
N ILE A 89 -13.24 6.22 -10.43
CA ILE A 89 -11.88 5.69 -10.68
C ILE A 89 -11.96 4.35 -11.36
N LEU A 90 -12.75 3.41 -10.85
CA LEU A 90 -12.88 2.08 -11.45
C LEU A 90 -13.83 2.06 -12.63
N ASN A 91 -14.84 2.91 -12.70
CA ASN A 91 -15.60 3.06 -13.95
C ASN A 91 -14.73 3.62 -15.09
N SER A 92 -13.74 4.45 -14.75
CA SER A 92 -12.73 4.97 -15.69
C SER A 92 -11.59 3.97 -15.91
N ALA A 93 -11.32 3.05 -14.97
CA ALA A 93 -10.16 2.14 -14.99
C ALA A 93 -10.45 0.64 -15.24
N GLU A 94 -11.54 0.06 -14.74
CA GLU A 94 -11.86 -1.38 -14.87
C GLU A 94 -12.36 -1.77 -16.26
N LYS A 95 -12.73 -0.81 -17.11
CA LYS A 95 -12.91 -1.07 -18.55
C LYS A 95 -11.61 -1.13 -19.33
N THR A 96 -10.46 -0.98 -18.68
CA THR A 96 -9.19 -0.79 -19.38
C THR A 96 -8.29 -2.00 -19.25
N SER A 97 -7.81 -2.46 -20.40
CA SER A 97 -6.68 -3.38 -20.50
C SER A 97 -5.44 -2.72 -19.87
N VAL A 98 -4.36 -3.50 -19.68
CA VAL A 98 -3.05 -2.97 -19.22
C VAL A 98 -2.62 -1.73 -20.04
N ASN A 99 -3.09 -1.61 -21.30
CA ASN A 99 -2.88 -0.48 -22.19
C ASN A 99 -4.11 0.45 -22.28
N THR A 100 -4.07 1.56 -21.55
CA THR A 100 -5.04 2.67 -21.61
C THR A 100 -4.67 3.73 -22.66
N SER A 101 -5.66 4.30 -23.36
CA SER A 101 -5.44 5.47 -24.23
C SER A 101 -5.05 6.71 -23.42
N ALA A 102 -4.46 7.72 -24.08
CA ALA A 102 -4.09 8.97 -23.43
C ALA A 102 -5.31 9.72 -22.86
N GLU A 103 -6.44 9.71 -23.58
CA GLU A 103 -7.70 10.32 -23.15
C GLU A 103 -8.24 9.63 -21.89
N GLN A 104 -8.19 8.30 -21.84
CA GLN A 104 -8.62 7.53 -20.69
C GLN A 104 -7.72 7.77 -19.47
N ARG A 105 -6.40 7.81 -19.66
CA ARG A 105 -5.46 8.19 -18.59
C ARG A 105 -5.77 9.58 -18.06
N SER A 106 -6.06 10.53 -18.93
CA SER A 106 -6.44 11.90 -18.54
C SER A 106 -7.75 11.95 -17.74
N ALA A 107 -8.76 11.18 -18.14
CA ALA A 107 -10.01 11.06 -17.38
C ALA A 107 -9.78 10.43 -15.99
N CYS A 108 -9.06 9.31 -15.92
CA CYS A 108 -8.68 8.67 -14.67
C CYS A 108 -7.86 9.60 -13.77
N ALA A 109 -6.91 10.36 -14.33
CA ALA A 109 -6.10 11.31 -13.58
C ALA A 109 -6.95 12.38 -12.88
N LYS A 110 -8.02 12.85 -13.52
CA LYS A 110 -8.97 13.80 -12.92
C LYS A 110 -9.71 13.18 -11.73
N GLU A 111 -10.12 11.92 -11.83
CA GLU A 111 -10.77 11.22 -10.72
C GLU A 111 -9.79 10.94 -9.56
N ILE A 112 -8.57 10.52 -9.86
CA ILE A 112 -7.51 10.31 -8.87
C ILE A 112 -7.15 11.62 -8.17
N ALA A 113 -7.11 12.76 -8.87
CA ALA A 113 -6.85 14.05 -8.23
C ALA A 113 -7.89 14.41 -7.15
N LYS A 114 -9.12 13.90 -7.24
CA LYS A 114 -10.18 14.12 -6.23
C LYS A 114 -9.93 13.36 -4.91
N ILE A 115 -9.14 12.28 -4.94
CA ILE A 115 -8.87 11.46 -3.75
C ILE A 115 -7.68 11.97 -2.94
N LYS A 116 -6.91 12.91 -3.49
CA LYS A 116 -5.74 13.48 -2.84
C LYS A 116 -6.04 13.95 -1.42
N GLY A 117 -5.32 13.37 -0.46
CA GLY A 117 -5.45 13.68 0.96
C GLY A 117 -6.75 13.21 1.63
N LYS A 118 -7.59 12.40 0.97
CA LYS A 118 -8.81 11.82 1.56
C LYS A 118 -8.50 10.62 2.44
N LEU A 119 -7.64 9.72 1.96
CA LEU A 119 -7.14 8.57 2.69
C LEU A 119 -5.66 8.36 2.32
N HIS A 120 -4.82 8.16 3.32
CA HIS A 120 -3.42 7.81 3.12
C HIS A 120 -3.00 6.70 4.09
N ILE A 121 -2.28 5.69 3.60
CA ILE A 121 -1.76 4.57 4.38
C ILE A 121 -0.24 4.62 4.35
N ILE A 122 0.40 4.65 5.51
CA ILE A 122 1.85 4.63 5.65
C ILE A 122 2.25 3.33 6.33
N LEU A 123 3.15 2.56 5.71
CA LEU A 123 3.84 1.45 6.38
C LEU A 123 5.26 1.90 6.75
N ASN A 124 5.52 2.09 8.04
CA ASN A 124 6.82 2.41 8.62
C ASN A 124 7.47 1.16 9.18
N GLY A 125 8.51 0.66 8.50
CA GLY A 125 9.34 -0.44 9.00
C GLY A 125 10.84 -0.26 8.86
N LYS A 126 11.30 0.96 8.59
CA LYS A 126 12.72 1.31 8.44
C LYS A 126 13.60 0.87 9.62
N ASP A 127 13.09 0.96 10.85
CA ASP A 127 13.86 0.65 12.08
C ASP A 127 13.63 -0.80 12.57
N THR A 128 13.01 -1.64 11.75
CA THR A 128 12.77 -3.04 12.07
C THR A 128 13.58 -3.99 11.23
N LYS A 129 14.07 -5.06 11.87
CA LYS A 129 14.76 -6.13 11.15
C LYS A 129 13.73 -6.87 10.27
N LEU A 130 13.97 -6.92 8.97
CA LEU A 130 13.12 -7.65 8.04
C LEU A 130 13.31 -9.16 8.23
N THR A 131 12.47 -9.75 9.08
CA THR A 131 12.31 -11.21 9.17
C THR A 131 11.21 -11.66 8.20
N ASP A 132 11.17 -12.96 7.90
CA ASP A 132 10.07 -13.53 7.10
C ASP A 132 8.71 -13.20 7.71
N ASN A 133 8.58 -13.41 9.03
CA ASN A 133 7.37 -13.13 9.77
C ASN A 133 6.98 -11.64 9.70
N GLY A 134 7.95 -10.73 9.91
CA GLY A 134 7.70 -9.30 9.87
C GLY A 134 7.26 -8.80 8.50
N TYR A 135 7.84 -9.36 7.44
CA TYR A 135 7.40 -9.07 6.07
C TYR A 135 5.96 -9.54 5.82
N GLU A 136 5.65 -10.81 6.12
CA GLU A 136 4.32 -11.37 5.90
C GLU A 136 3.25 -10.64 6.72
N LEU A 137 3.55 -10.29 7.97
CA LEU A 137 2.66 -9.51 8.83
C LEU A 137 2.41 -8.10 8.28
N ALA A 138 3.45 -7.42 7.77
CA ALA A 138 3.30 -6.10 7.19
C ALA A 138 2.43 -6.12 5.92
N MET A 139 2.66 -7.08 5.03
CA MET A 139 1.87 -7.25 3.81
C MET A 139 0.43 -7.66 4.14
N THR A 140 0.24 -8.61 5.07
CA THR A 140 -1.09 -9.03 5.53
C THR A 140 -1.86 -7.87 6.15
N THR A 141 -1.20 -7.01 6.93
CA THR A 141 -1.84 -5.82 7.52
C THR A 141 -2.33 -4.85 6.45
N LEU A 142 -1.55 -4.60 5.40
CA LEU A 142 -2.00 -3.79 4.25
C LEU A 142 -3.23 -4.41 3.59
N THR A 143 -3.21 -5.72 3.36
CA THR A 143 -4.35 -6.46 2.79
C THR A 143 -5.58 -6.37 3.69
N THR A 144 -5.43 -6.56 5.00
CA THR A 144 -6.53 -6.43 5.98
C THR A 144 -7.15 -5.03 5.96
N ILE A 145 -6.34 -3.98 5.86
CA ILE A 145 -6.87 -2.61 5.72
C ILE A 145 -7.64 -2.47 4.39
N GLY A 146 -7.10 -3.00 3.29
CA GLY A 146 -7.80 -3.03 2.01
C GLY A 146 -9.14 -3.76 2.10
N GLU A 147 -9.18 -4.93 2.74
CA GLU A 147 -10.40 -5.71 2.97
C GLU A 147 -11.40 -4.95 3.82
N PHE A 148 -10.97 -4.31 4.91
CA PHE A 148 -11.83 -3.45 5.72
C PHE A 148 -12.51 -2.35 4.89
N LEU A 149 -11.77 -1.76 3.95
CA LEU A 149 -12.25 -0.70 3.07
C LEU A 149 -13.08 -1.18 1.88
N ASN A 150 -13.09 -2.49 1.60
CA ASN A 150 -13.81 -3.05 0.46
C ASN A 150 -15.33 -2.84 0.62
N PRO A 151 -16.01 -2.11 -0.30
CA PRO A 151 -17.43 -1.82 -0.18
C PRO A 151 -18.36 -2.98 -0.56
N GLU A 152 -17.84 -4.06 -1.17
CA GLU A 152 -18.66 -5.19 -1.63
C GLU A 152 -18.83 -6.27 -0.56
N ARG A 153 -17.75 -6.56 0.17
CA ARG A 153 -17.70 -7.65 1.16
C ARG A 153 -16.85 -7.35 2.40
N GLY A 154 -16.30 -6.14 2.49
CA GLY A 154 -15.38 -5.77 3.56
C GLY A 154 -16.07 -5.62 4.92
N PRO A 155 -15.45 -6.08 6.02
CA PRO A 155 -16.04 -6.02 7.36
C PRO A 155 -16.23 -4.59 7.91
N GLY A 156 -15.70 -3.58 7.22
CA GLY A 156 -15.96 -2.17 7.48
C GLY A 156 -17.00 -1.61 6.51
N VAL A 157 -16.55 -1.22 5.32
CA VAL A 157 -17.32 -0.36 4.40
C VAL A 157 -18.57 -1.05 3.86
N ALA A 158 -18.52 -2.35 3.56
CA ALA A 158 -19.71 -3.12 3.16
C ALA A 158 -20.71 -3.25 4.32
N GLY A 159 -20.21 -3.31 5.56
CA GLY A 159 -21.01 -3.26 6.79
C GLY A 159 -21.54 -1.87 7.17
N GLY A 160 -21.47 -0.88 6.28
CA GLY A 160 -22.00 0.48 6.49
C GLY A 160 -21.02 1.46 7.13
N TRP A 161 -19.78 1.04 7.44
CA TRP A 161 -18.78 1.94 8.02
C TRP A 161 -18.45 3.09 7.08
N ARG A 162 -18.42 4.31 7.61
CA ARG A 162 -17.94 5.51 6.92
C ARG A 162 -17.03 6.32 7.83
N PRO A 163 -15.96 6.94 7.29
CA PRO A 163 -15.06 7.76 8.08
C PRO A 163 -15.80 8.96 8.68
N VAL A 164 -15.45 9.34 9.91
CA VAL A 164 -15.95 10.59 10.53
C VAL A 164 -15.18 11.79 9.99
N GLY A 165 -13.86 11.65 9.86
CA GLY A 165 -12.99 12.67 9.28
C GLY A 165 -13.13 12.78 7.76
N SER A 166 -12.97 13.98 7.22
CA SER A 166 -12.90 14.22 5.77
C SER A 166 -11.55 13.83 5.15
N ARG A 167 -10.56 13.58 6.01
CA ARG A 167 -9.21 13.11 5.71
C ARG A 167 -8.80 12.07 6.73
N ILE A 168 -8.31 10.94 6.26
CA ILE A 168 -7.89 9.81 7.09
C ILE A 168 -6.43 9.49 6.81
N LEU A 169 -5.61 9.44 7.86
CA LEU A 169 -4.25 8.92 7.82
C LEU A 169 -4.20 7.63 8.63
N ILE A 170 -3.71 6.54 8.04
CA ILE A 170 -3.44 5.28 8.74
C ILE A 170 -1.93 5.06 8.72
N THR A 171 -1.29 5.00 9.87
CA THR A 171 0.14 4.74 10.01
C THR A 171 0.36 3.40 10.69
N ILE A 172 0.99 2.45 9.99
CA ILE A 172 1.42 1.16 10.51
C ILE A 172 2.88 1.30 10.93
N ASN A 173 3.18 1.18 12.21
CA ASN A 173 4.55 1.14 12.71
C ASN A 173 4.90 -0.30 13.07
N THR A 174 5.79 -0.93 12.32
CA THR A 174 6.33 -2.23 12.76
C THR A 174 7.23 -2.03 13.98
N VAL A 175 7.12 -2.91 14.97
CA VAL A 175 7.90 -2.82 16.21
C VAL A 175 8.56 -4.16 16.56
N ASN A 176 9.85 -4.13 16.88
CA ASN A 176 10.67 -5.32 17.20
C ASN A 176 10.34 -5.91 18.59
N LYS A 177 9.08 -6.27 18.83
CA LYS A 177 8.63 -6.89 20.09
C LYS A 177 7.52 -7.91 19.83
N THR A 178 7.21 -8.68 20.87
CA THR A 178 6.05 -9.58 20.93
C THR A 178 4.81 -8.87 21.45
N GLY A 179 3.66 -9.51 21.28
CA GLY A 179 2.37 -9.06 21.84
C GLY A 179 1.30 -8.89 20.78
N GLN A 180 0.27 -8.11 21.11
CA GLN A 180 -0.84 -7.78 20.23
C GLN A 180 -0.65 -6.39 19.62
N PRO A 181 -1.15 -6.17 18.39
CA PRO A 181 -1.13 -4.85 17.78
C PRO A 181 -1.98 -3.89 18.59
N VAL A 182 -1.56 -2.63 18.58
CA VAL A 182 -2.26 -1.55 19.26
C VAL A 182 -2.76 -0.57 18.23
N VAL A 183 -4.08 -0.50 18.08
CA VAL A 183 -4.76 0.41 17.14
C VAL A 183 -5.31 1.60 17.92
N LYS A 184 -4.84 2.81 17.60
CA LYS A 184 -5.20 4.05 18.27
C LYS A 184 -5.66 5.09 17.26
N TRP A 185 -6.78 5.72 17.53
CA TRP A 185 -7.22 6.91 16.82
C TRP A 185 -6.90 8.16 17.63
N ASN A 186 -6.62 9.27 16.95
CA ASN A 186 -6.68 10.58 17.59
C ASN A 186 -8.12 10.95 17.96
N LYS A 187 -8.28 12.02 18.75
CA LYS A 187 -9.59 12.47 19.22
C LYS A 187 -10.52 12.86 18.08
N GLU A 188 -9.97 13.41 17.00
CA GLU A 188 -10.71 13.87 15.83
C GLU A 188 -11.09 12.73 14.87
N LEU A 189 -10.64 11.50 15.12
CA LEU A 189 -10.85 10.33 14.25
C LEU A 189 -10.38 10.55 12.80
N THR A 190 -9.29 11.28 12.64
CA THR A 190 -8.65 11.62 11.36
C THR A 190 -7.29 10.93 11.18
N SER A 191 -6.69 10.43 12.25
CA SER A 191 -5.42 9.72 12.24
C SER A 191 -5.52 8.45 13.07
N CYS A 192 -5.10 7.33 12.49
CA CYS A 192 -5.01 6.02 13.10
C CYS A 192 -3.56 5.56 13.11
N THR A 193 -3.07 5.11 14.26
CA THR A 193 -1.78 4.45 14.37
C THR A 193 -2.00 2.98 14.71
N ILE A 194 -1.31 2.09 14.00
CA ILE A 194 -1.25 0.65 14.26
C ILE A 194 0.19 0.33 14.63
N ASP A 195 0.47 0.17 15.92
CA ASP A 195 1.75 -0.37 16.35
C ASP A 195 1.68 -1.89 16.17
N LEU A 196 2.44 -2.44 15.21
CA LEU A 196 2.40 -3.82 14.75
C LEU A 196 3.62 -4.61 15.27
N PRO A 197 3.48 -5.43 16.33
CA PRO A 197 4.50 -6.37 16.76
C PRO A 197 4.86 -7.33 15.63
N ILE A 198 6.14 -7.45 15.31
CA ILE A 198 6.60 -8.35 14.24
C ILE A 198 7.32 -9.60 14.75
N VAL A 199 7.47 -9.73 16.06
CA VAL A 199 8.07 -10.90 16.72
C VAL A 199 6.92 -11.70 17.34
N GLY A 200 6.51 -12.84 16.77
CA GLY A 200 5.49 -13.70 17.36
C GLY A 200 4.29 -13.97 16.44
N ASP A 201 3.10 -13.94 17.02
CA ASP A 201 1.84 -14.44 16.43
C ASP A 201 1.51 -13.84 15.06
N THR A 202 0.79 -14.59 14.22
CA THR A 202 0.63 -14.26 12.79
C THR A 202 -0.76 -13.78 12.39
N ASN A 203 -1.74 -13.85 13.29
CA ASN A 203 -3.13 -13.52 12.98
C ASN A 203 -3.66 -12.33 13.78
N TYR A 204 -3.45 -11.14 13.22
CA TYR A 204 -3.84 -9.87 13.83
C TYR A 204 -5.09 -9.24 13.21
N SER A 205 -5.68 -9.87 12.20
CA SER A 205 -6.72 -9.27 11.37
C SER A 205 -7.91 -8.79 12.18
N ASN A 206 -8.39 -9.59 13.14
CA ASN A 206 -9.53 -9.22 13.98
C ASN A 206 -9.25 -7.98 14.84
N ILE A 207 -8.09 -7.88 15.46
CA ILE A 207 -7.74 -6.74 16.33
C ILE A 207 -7.58 -5.47 15.50
N ILE A 208 -6.97 -5.60 14.31
CA ILE A 208 -6.83 -4.50 13.36
C ILE A 208 -8.21 -4.02 12.91
N ILE A 209 -9.09 -4.92 12.47
CA ILE A 209 -10.46 -4.60 12.02
C ILE A 209 -11.27 -3.93 13.12
N GLU A 210 -11.31 -4.51 14.32
CA GLU A 210 -12.04 -3.93 15.46
C GLU A 210 -11.47 -2.57 15.89
N GLY A 211 -10.17 -2.37 15.75
CA GLY A 211 -9.52 -1.08 15.94
C GLY A 211 -9.91 -0.04 14.89
N LEU A 212 -9.93 -0.42 13.61
CA LEU A 212 -10.30 0.46 12.49
C LEU A 212 -11.76 0.90 12.56
N LYS A 213 -12.68 0.00 12.96
CA LYS A 213 -14.12 0.31 13.12
C LYS A 213 -14.36 1.56 13.97
N LYS A 214 -13.53 1.79 15.00
CA LYS A 214 -13.64 2.94 15.92
C LYS A 214 -13.45 4.31 15.26
N GLY A 215 -12.79 4.37 14.10
CA GLY A 215 -12.56 5.62 13.36
C GLY A 215 -13.72 6.11 12.50
N GLY A 216 -14.85 5.40 12.53
CA GLY A 216 -16.00 5.70 11.68
C GLY A 216 -17.32 5.47 12.37
N LYS A 217 -18.39 5.73 11.63
CA LYS A 217 -19.77 5.48 12.04
C LYS A 217 -20.40 4.47 11.10
N ILE A 218 -21.26 3.61 11.63
CA ILE A 218 -22.15 2.81 10.80
C ILE A 218 -23.26 3.75 10.33
N LYS A 219 -23.41 3.87 9.01
CA LYS A 219 -24.51 4.59 8.36
C LYS A 219 -25.49 3.61 7.75
#